data_AF-A0A415ZSW6-F1
#
_entry.id   AF-A0A415ZSW6-F1
#
_cell.length_a   1.000
_cell.length_b   1.000
_cell.length_c   1.000
_cell.angle_alpha   90.00
_cell.angle_beta   90.00
_cell.angle_gamma   90.00
#
_symmetry.space_group_name_H-M   'P 1'
#
loop_
_entity.id
_entity.type
_entity.pdbx_description
1 polymer ?
#
loop_
_entity_poly.entity_id
_entity_poly.type
_entity_poly.pdbx_seq_one_letter_code
_entity_poly.pdbx_strand_id
1 'polypeptide(L)'
;MKRRIERITTVFSGPFSKKRNGLRKSISLLLLGMMGLAASCISEEEIYPSESGGSQTDREVNFLIAVPYAAPTGTQTGTQSRAIETDQENAIDNIYVLAFKVEYEQNGTIKSETYDYSAIGIKSAANTEGTSSQSFTVKVKVKDYDQRFVVITNAEDAVTALTGDPNTWTGKDKADMLANLKVSLETSEDRWKVISASNYTAFPMWGESGAEKITGSTNSLSMAIPMLRMIAKINVQLDETVSGLTNKFKMKSVHLYNTNTSGHVVPSIAAVKEEIRNTSQRYLFVEEPTVPSDAVLSKEPIEYTDFTAPGTPDVAMKGAIYTFETKAPSNEDRMKQLAL
;
A
#
# COMPACT_ATOMS: atom_id res chain seq x y z
N MET A 1 50.69 28.16 45.01
CA MET A 1 49.85 29.36 44.80
C MET A 1 48.37 28.99 44.89
N LYS A 2 47.62 29.78 45.66
CA LYS A 2 46.18 29.74 46.07
C LYS A 2 45.17 29.15 45.05
N ARG A 3 44.35 28.15 45.45
CA ARG A 3 42.91 28.18 45.88
C ARG A 3 41.93 28.69 44.80
N ARG A 4 41.07 27.84 44.23
CA ARG A 4 39.72 27.39 44.69
C ARG A 4 38.73 28.56 44.90
N ILE A 5 37.57 28.52 44.22
CA ILE A 5 36.20 28.63 44.78
C ILE A 5 35.15 28.71 43.65
N GLU A 6 34.09 27.91 43.80
CA GLU A 6 32.83 27.87 43.05
C GLU A 6 31.90 29.04 43.43
N ARG A 7 30.93 29.40 42.56
CA ARG A 7 29.46 29.44 42.83
C ARG A 7 28.72 30.14 41.67
N ILE A 8 27.71 29.52 41.07
CA ILE A 8 26.25 29.62 41.36
C ILE A 8 25.77 31.09 41.38
N THR A 9 24.82 31.49 40.52
CA THR A 9 23.36 31.64 40.79
C THR A 9 22.67 32.59 39.79
N THR A 10 21.61 32.08 39.16
CA THR A 10 20.27 32.66 38.89
C THR A 10 19.99 34.00 38.17
N VAL A 11 19.15 33.86 37.13
CA VAL A 11 17.75 34.38 36.92
C VAL A 11 17.50 35.90 36.78
N PHE A 12 16.45 36.16 36.00
CA PHE A 12 15.71 37.41 35.70
C PHE A 12 16.31 38.22 34.54
N SER A 13 15.58 38.72 33.56
CA SER A 13 14.14 38.83 33.27
C SER A 13 14.03 39.45 31.87
N GLY A 14 13.01 39.14 31.09
CA GLY A 14 12.75 39.78 29.79
C GLY A 14 12.33 41.25 29.91
N PRO A 15 11.41 41.71 29.05
CA PRO A 15 11.49 41.91 27.60
C PRO A 15 11.48 43.42 27.30
N PHE A 16 11.91 43.91 26.14
CA PHE A 16 11.33 45.16 25.60
C PHE A 16 11.61 45.35 24.12
N SER A 17 10.52 45.50 23.36
CA SER A 17 10.51 45.91 21.96
C SER A 17 11.02 47.34 21.79
N LYS A 18 11.63 47.65 20.64
CA LYS A 18 11.32 48.87 19.88
C LYS A 18 11.83 48.81 18.45
N LYS A 19 10.89 48.94 17.52
CA LYS A 19 11.07 49.39 16.14
C LYS A 19 11.90 50.69 16.09
N ARG A 20 12.73 50.86 15.05
CA ARG A 20 12.68 52.02 14.13
C ARG A 20 13.69 51.89 12.98
N ASN A 21 13.14 51.69 11.79
CA ASN A 21 13.37 52.40 10.52
C ASN A 21 14.77 53.00 10.23
N GLY A 22 15.40 52.46 9.17
CA GLY A 22 15.35 53.09 7.84
C GLY A 22 16.58 53.91 7.41
N LEU A 23 17.17 53.53 6.27
CA LEU A 23 17.69 54.47 5.25
C LEU A 23 17.99 53.68 3.95
N ARG A 24 17.08 53.70 2.97
CA ARG A 24 17.17 54.45 1.70
C ARG A 24 18.44 54.20 0.88
N LYS A 25 18.25 53.71 -0.35
CA LYS A 25 18.76 54.37 -1.57
C LYS A 25 17.93 53.96 -2.80
N SER A 26 17.32 54.97 -3.41
CA SER A 26 16.62 54.94 -4.70
C SER A 26 17.59 54.80 -5.86
N ILE A 27 17.18 54.09 -6.92
CA ILE A 27 17.51 54.42 -8.31
C ILE A 27 16.24 54.19 -9.15
N SER A 28 15.70 55.27 -9.71
CA SER A 28 14.67 55.26 -10.76
C SER A 28 15.32 55.04 -12.12
N LEU A 29 14.67 54.27 -13.00
CA LEU A 29 14.75 54.51 -14.44
C LEU A 29 13.46 54.00 -15.11
N LEU A 30 12.71 54.93 -15.71
CA LEU A 30 11.64 54.69 -16.68
C LEU A 30 12.27 54.28 -18.02
N LEU A 31 11.68 53.31 -18.73
CA LEU A 31 11.44 53.39 -20.18
C LEU A 31 10.51 52.28 -20.70
N LEU A 32 9.49 52.76 -21.42
CA LEU A 32 8.58 52.17 -22.41
C LEU A 32 8.79 50.73 -22.90
N GLY A 33 7.73 49.93 -22.77
CA GLY A 33 6.89 49.45 -23.88
C GLY A 33 7.53 48.68 -25.03
N MET A 34 7.35 47.35 -25.03
CA MET A 34 7.02 46.61 -26.24
C MET A 34 6.15 45.39 -25.91
N MET A 35 5.02 45.33 -26.61
CA MET A 35 4.01 44.28 -26.65
C MET A 35 4.61 43.06 -27.35
N GLY A 36 4.60 41.90 -26.68
CA GLY A 36 5.02 40.62 -27.26
C GLY A 36 3.96 39.56 -26.96
N LEU A 37 3.15 39.27 -27.96
CA LEU A 37 2.19 38.17 -27.98
C LEU A 37 2.96 36.84 -27.92
N ALA A 38 2.74 36.06 -26.86
CA ALA A 38 2.94 34.63 -26.88
C ALA A 38 1.62 33.99 -26.45
N ALA A 39 0.81 33.61 -27.44
CA ALA A 39 -0.32 32.72 -27.26
C ALA A 39 0.22 31.34 -26.86
N SER A 40 0.24 31.05 -25.56
CA SER A 40 0.23 29.68 -25.07
C SER A 40 -1.21 29.20 -25.15
N CYS A 41 -1.51 28.36 -26.14
CA CYS A 41 -2.74 27.58 -26.18
C CYS A 41 -2.83 26.74 -24.90
N ILE A 42 -3.61 27.19 -23.93
CA ILE A 42 -4.25 26.30 -22.98
C ILE A 42 -5.45 25.75 -23.74
N SER A 43 -5.41 24.48 -24.14
CA SER A 43 -6.62 23.78 -24.55
C SER A 43 -7.42 23.52 -23.27
N GLU A 44 -8.32 24.43 -22.94
CA GLU A 44 -9.39 24.18 -21.99
C GLU A 44 -10.36 23.20 -22.66
N GLU A 45 -10.42 21.95 -22.17
CA GLU A 45 -11.41 20.99 -22.65
C GLU A 45 -12.77 21.32 -22.02
N GLU A 46 -13.56 22.03 -22.81
CA GLU A 46 -14.94 22.40 -22.57
C GLU A 46 -15.81 21.13 -22.55
N ILE A 47 -16.55 20.93 -21.46
CA ILE A 47 -17.52 19.83 -21.30
C ILE A 47 -18.64 20.02 -22.32
N TYR A 48 -18.65 19.21 -23.38
CA TYR A 48 -19.81 19.06 -24.28
C TYR A 48 -20.50 17.71 -24.06
N PRO A 49 -21.85 17.66 -24.11
CA PRO A 49 -22.60 16.43 -23.93
C PRO A 49 -22.47 15.51 -25.15
N SER A 50 -22.62 14.22 -24.87
CA SER A 50 -22.40 13.06 -25.75
C SER A 50 -22.94 13.17 -27.18
N GLU A 51 -22.07 12.95 -28.16
CA GLU A 51 -22.43 12.46 -29.49
C GLU A 51 -21.81 11.08 -29.77
N SER A 52 -22.68 10.14 -30.13
CA SER A 52 -22.37 8.80 -30.61
C SER A 52 -21.69 8.85 -31.98
N GLY A 53 -20.51 8.25 -32.14
CA GLY A 53 -19.95 7.94 -33.46
C GLY A 53 -18.44 8.13 -33.66
N GLY A 54 -17.70 8.60 -32.66
CA GLY A 54 -16.23 8.59 -32.70
C GLY A 54 -15.66 7.23 -32.29
N SER A 55 -14.58 6.79 -32.93
CA SER A 55 -13.77 5.68 -32.44
C SER A 55 -13.24 6.06 -31.06
N GLN A 56 -13.95 5.66 -30.00
CA GLN A 56 -13.50 5.91 -28.62
C GLN A 56 -12.17 5.21 -28.45
N THR A 57 -11.09 5.97 -28.24
CA THR A 57 -9.76 5.41 -27.95
C THR A 57 -9.66 5.01 -26.49
N ASP A 58 -10.38 5.71 -25.61
CA ASP A 58 -10.43 5.50 -24.17
C ASP A 58 -11.87 5.39 -23.67
N ARG A 59 -12.05 4.73 -22.53
CA ARG A 59 -13.31 4.54 -21.82
C ARG A 59 -13.11 4.67 -20.32
N GLU A 60 -13.99 5.41 -19.65
CA GLU A 60 -14.08 5.36 -18.19
C GLU A 60 -14.85 4.11 -17.76
N VAL A 61 -14.17 3.24 -17.02
CA VAL A 61 -14.72 1.96 -16.55
C VAL A 61 -14.65 1.94 -15.03
N ASN A 62 -15.74 1.49 -14.41
CA ASN A 62 -15.80 1.28 -12.98
C ASN A 62 -15.13 -0.04 -12.58
N PHE A 63 -14.16 0.06 -11.68
CA PHE A 63 -13.45 -1.04 -11.07
C PHE A 63 -13.99 -1.18 -9.64
N LEU A 64 -14.61 -2.33 -9.36
CA LEU A 64 -14.98 -2.70 -8.00
C LEU A 64 -13.84 -3.52 -7.39
N ILE A 65 -13.21 -2.98 -6.36
CA ILE A 65 -12.07 -3.61 -5.67
C ILE A 65 -12.60 -4.28 -4.40
N ALA A 66 -12.45 -5.59 -4.28
CA ALA A 66 -12.81 -6.36 -3.10
C ALA A 66 -11.56 -6.59 -2.24
N VAL A 67 -11.43 -5.82 -1.14
CA VAL A 67 -10.31 -6.00 -0.20
C VAL A 67 -10.45 -7.34 0.52
N PRO A 68 -9.33 -7.97 0.94
CA PRO A 68 -9.40 -9.23 1.66
C PRO A 68 -10.11 -8.99 2.99
N TYR A 69 -11.39 -9.32 3.04
CA TYR A 69 -12.17 -9.32 4.24
C TYR A 69 -11.86 -10.61 4.99
N ALA A 70 -11.10 -10.50 6.08
CA ALA A 70 -11.05 -11.57 7.05
C ALA A 70 -12.48 -11.74 7.57
N ALA A 71 -13.15 -12.85 7.25
CA ALA A 71 -14.31 -13.25 8.03
C ALA A 71 -13.82 -13.30 9.50
N PRO A 72 -14.48 -12.62 10.45
CA PRO A 72 -14.11 -12.72 11.84
C PRO A 72 -14.40 -14.15 12.30
N THR A 73 -13.43 -15.05 12.17
CA THR A 73 -13.47 -16.35 12.83
C THR A 73 -13.18 -16.10 14.30
N GLY A 74 -14.26 -15.81 15.02
CA GLY A 74 -14.28 -15.50 16.44
C GLY A 74 -14.72 -14.07 16.70
N THR A 75 -15.78 -13.92 17.48
CA THR A 75 -16.10 -12.66 18.15
C THR A 75 -14.85 -12.25 18.92
N GLN A 76 -14.14 -11.22 18.47
CA GLN A 76 -13.09 -10.60 19.28
C GLN A 76 -13.78 -9.80 20.38
N THR A 77 -14.30 -10.50 21.41
CA THR A 77 -14.72 -9.86 22.65
C THR A 77 -13.48 -9.58 23.48
N GLY A 78 -12.88 -8.42 23.27
CA GLY A 78 -11.82 -7.90 24.11
C GLY A 78 -11.70 -6.40 23.86
N THR A 79 -11.90 -5.59 24.89
CA THR A 79 -11.87 -4.11 24.84
C THR A 79 -10.50 -3.51 24.54
N GLN A 80 -9.51 -4.31 24.13
CA GLN A 80 -8.13 -3.88 23.99
C GLN A 80 -7.58 -4.19 22.59
N SER A 81 -7.49 -3.11 21.82
CA SER A 81 -6.65 -2.93 20.64
C SER A 81 -5.89 -1.62 20.92
N ARG A 82 -4.69 -1.34 20.41
CA ARG A 82 -4.47 -0.75 19.09
C ARG A 82 -2.99 -0.89 18.71
N ALA A 83 -2.69 -0.89 17.42
CA ALA A 83 -2.37 0.39 16.76
C ALA A 83 -3.28 0.75 15.56
N ILE A 84 -3.83 -0.22 14.81
CA ILE A 84 -4.88 0.03 13.79
C ILE A 84 -5.95 -1.08 13.74
N GLU A 85 -7.13 -0.77 13.17
CA GLU A 85 -8.26 -1.69 13.02
C GLU A 85 -8.55 -2.02 11.54
N THR A 86 -9.56 -2.86 11.31
CA THR A 86 -10.04 -3.25 9.97
C THR A 86 -10.20 -2.07 9.01
N ASP A 87 -10.62 -0.90 9.50
CA ASP A 87 -10.80 0.27 8.65
C ASP A 87 -9.49 0.69 7.97
N GLN A 88 -8.42 0.81 8.75
CA GLN A 88 -7.08 1.14 8.26
C GLN A 88 -6.46 -0.03 7.50
N GLU A 89 -6.71 -1.28 7.92
CA GLU A 89 -6.23 -2.45 7.19
C GLU A 89 -6.83 -2.55 5.79
N ASN A 90 -8.04 -2.03 5.60
CA ASN A 90 -8.79 -1.95 4.33
C ASN A 90 -8.60 -0.62 3.60
N ALA A 91 -7.83 0.33 4.15
CA ALA A 91 -7.67 1.64 3.54
C ALA A 91 -6.99 1.54 2.17
N ILE A 92 -7.61 2.18 1.17
CA ILE A 92 -7.05 2.35 -0.17
C ILE A 92 -7.02 3.85 -0.43
N ASP A 93 -5.83 4.41 -0.47
CA ASP A 93 -5.62 5.82 -0.78
C ASP A 93 -5.65 6.02 -2.29
N ASN A 94 -4.86 5.22 -3.00
CA ASN A 94 -4.72 5.26 -4.46
C ASN A 94 -4.71 3.84 -5.05
N ILE A 95 -5.16 3.72 -6.30
CA ILE A 95 -4.93 2.52 -7.11
C ILE A 95 -4.18 2.86 -8.39
N TYR A 96 -3.25 1.97 -8.74
CA TYR A 96 -2.55 1.96 -10.00
C TYR A 96 -2.98 0.72 -10.78
N VAL A 97 -3.27 0.90 -12.06
CA VAL A 97 -3.76 -0.16 -12.94
C VAL A 97 -2.72 -0.41 -14.01
N LEU A 98 -2.25 -1.66 -14.10
CA LEU A 98 -1.38 -2.13 -15.17
C LEU A 98 -2.22 -2.98 -16.12
N ALA A 99 -2.32 -2.57 -17.38
CA ALA A 99 -3.09 -3.25 -18.40
C ALA A 99 -2.18 -4.17 -19.22
N PHE A 100 -2.59 -5.42 -19.35
CA PHE A 100 -1.91 -6.46 -20.09
C PHE A 100 -2.77 -6.91 -21.28
N LYS A 101 -2.17 -6.97 -22.46
CA LYS A 101 -2.76 -7.62 -23.63
C LYS A 101 -2.78 -9.12 -23.39
N VAL A 102 -3.94 -9.75 -23.58
CA VAL A 102 -4.11 -11.21 -23.51
C VAL A 102 -4.15 -11.76 -24.94
N GLU A 103 -3.25 -12.69 -25.25
CA GLU A 103 -3.29 -13.46 -26.49
C GLU A 103 -3.70 -14.90 -26.19
N TYR A 104 -4.46 -15.51 -27.09
CA TYR A 104 -4.96 -16.87 -26.95
C TYR A 104 -4.38 -17.79 -28.01
N GLU A 105 -4.19 -19.05 -27.62
CA GLU A 105 -4.04 -20.16 -28.55
C GLU A 105 -5.38 -20.47 -29.25
N GLN A 106 -5.35 -21.24 -30.34
CA GLN A 106 -6.57 -21.59 -31.10
C GLN A 106 -7.60 -22.38 -30.28
N ASN A 107 -7.17 -23.10 -29.24
CA ASN A 107 -8.04 -23.85 -28.32
C ASN A 107 -8.67 -22.96 -27.23
N GLY A 108 -8.42 -21.64 -27.23
CA GLY A 108 -8.95 -20.70 -26.26
C GLY A 108 -8.15 -20.60 -24.95
N THR A 109 -7.02 -21.31 -24.79
CA THR A 109 -6.14 -21.11 -23.63
C THR A 109 -5.29 -19.87 -23.81
N ILE A 110 -4.99 -19.17 -22.72
CA ILE A 110 -4.08 -18.01 -22.74
C ILE A 110 -2.70 -18.47 -23.21
N LYS A 111 -2.20 -17.83 -24.28
CA LYS A 111 -0.87 -18.02 -24.84
C LYS A 111 0.16 -17.12 -24.16
N SER A 112 -0.18 -15.84 -24.00
CA SER A 112 0.71 -14.83 -23.44
C SER A 112 -0.09 -13.70 -22.83
N GLU A 113 0.52 -13.03 -21.85
CA GLU A 113 0.02 -11.80 -21.27
C GLU A 113 1.18 -10.81 -21.26
N THR A 114 1.03 -9.69 -21.97
CA THR A 114 2.13 -8.73 -22.14
C THR A 114 1.71 -7.33 -21.76
N TYR A 115 2.59 -6.57 -21.11
CA TYR A 115 2.28 -5.21 -20.66
C TYR A 115 2.02 -4.27 -21.83
N ASP A 116 0.99 -3.44 -21.73
CA ASP A 116 0.62 -2.46 -22.77
C ASP A 116 0.67 -1.03 -22.24
N TYR A 117 -0.01 -0.75 -21.12
CA TYR A 117 -0.02 0.60 -20.53
C TYR A 117 -0.40 0.58 -19.05
N SER A 118 -0.21 1.72 -18.39
CA SER A 118 -0.68 1.96 -17.02
C SER A 118 -1.71 3.09 -16.98
N ALA A 119 -2.56 3.05 -15.95
CA ALA A 119 -3.54 4.07 -15.63
C ALA A 119 -3.64 4.25 -14.11
N ILE A 120 -4.22 5.35 -13.67
CA ILE A 120 -4.49 5.64 -12.26
C ILE A 120 -6.01 5.62 -12.07
N GLY A 121 -6.47 5.04 -10.97
CA GLY A 121 -7.89 5.04 -10.62
C GLY A 121 -8.27 6.21 -9.72
N ILE A 122 -9.43 6.79 -9.99
CA ILE A 122 -10.00 7.86 -9.19
C ILE A 122 -11.00 7.26 -8.20
N LYS A 123 -10.75 7.45 -6.91
CA LYS A 123 -11.59 6.94 -5.83
C LYS A 123 -12.99 7.56 -5.87
N SER A 124 -14.03 6.73 -5.82
CA SER A 124 -15.41 7.20 -5.72
C SER A 124 -15.66 7.92 -4.40
N ALA A 125 -16.33 9.07 -4.45
CA ALA A 125 -16.77 9.81 -3.25
C ALA A 125 -17.80 9.04 -2.41
N ALA A 126 -18.44 8.01 -2.98
CA ALA A 126 -19.37 7.14 -2.27
C ALA A 126 -18.67 6.03 -1.46
N ASN A 127 -17.34 5.88 -1.60
CA ASN A 127 -16.59 4.89 -0.82
C ASN A 127 -16.62 5.28 0.66
N THR A 128 -16.92 4.29 1.49
CA THR A 128 -16.77 4.40 2.95
C THR A 128 -15.48 3.69 3.35
N GLU A 129 -14.64 4.35 4.14
CA GLU A 129 -13.42 3.76 4.67
C GLU A 129 -13.71 2.45 5.40
N GLY A 130 -12.82 1.47 5.29
CA GLY A 130 -12.98 0.19 5.96
C GLY A 130 -13.94 -0.81 5.34
N THR A 131 -14.71 -0.41 4.33
CA THR A 131 -15.63 -1.34 3.65
C THR A 131 -14.89 -2.46 2.92
N SER A 132 -15.53 -3.62 2.84
CA SER A 132 -15.00 -4.81 2.15
C SER A 132 -14.95 -4.66 0.63
N SER A 133 -15.48 -3.57 0.07
CA SER A 133 -15.37 -3.25 -1.35
C SER A 133 -15.38 -1.75 -1.59
N GLN A 134 -14.52 -1.29 -2.50
CA GLN A 134 -14.36 0.12 -2.85
C GLN A 134 -14.37 0.29 -4.37
N SER A 135 -15.02 1.35 -4.85
CA SER A 135 -15.22 1.62 -6.27
C SER A 135 -14.27 2.71 -6.77
N PHE A 136 -13.70 2.49 -7.95
CA PHE A 136 -12.77 3.41 -8.61
C PHE A 136 -13.16 3.57 -10.07
N THR A 137 -13.08 4.79 -10.60
CA THR A 137 -13.21 5.05 -12.04
C THR A 137 -11.82 5.07 -12.66
N VAL A 138 -11.61 4.28 -13.70
CA VAL A 138 -10.33 4.16 -14.39
C VAL A 138 -10.53 4.47 -15.87
N LYS A 139 -9.70 5.36 -16.43
CA LYS A 139 -9.67 5.62 -17.87
C LYS A 139 -8.81 4.55 -18.56
N VAL A 140 -9.46 3.57 -19.17
CA VAL A 140 -8.83 2.44 -19.87
C VAL A 140 -8.93 2.60 -21.38
N LYS A 141 -8.05 1.95 -22.15
CA LYS A 141 -8.07 2.03 -23.61
C LYS A 141 -9.07 1.03 -24.19
N VAL A 142 -9.83 1.46 -25.18
CA VAL A 142 -10.66 0.58 -26.01
C VAL A 142 -9.72 -0.13 -26.98
N LYS A 143 -9.66 -1.46 -26.91
CA LYS A 143 -8.76 -2.28 -27.72
C LYS A 143 -9.55 -3.40 -28.40
N ASP A 144 -9.01 -3.90 -29.51
CA ASP A 144 -9.60 -5.01 -30.26
C ASP A 144 -9.28 -6.39 -29.66
N TYR A 145 -8.36 -6.45 -28.69
CA TYR A 145 -8.02 -7.62 -27.89
C TYR A 145 -8.56 -7.56 -26.46
N ASP A 146 -8.59 -8.72 -25.81
CA ASP A 146 -8.90 -8.84 -24.38
C ASP A 146 -7.75 -8.28 -23.54
N GLN A 147 -8.13 -7.61 -22.46
CA GLN A 147 -7.21 -6.98 -21.54
C GLN A 147 -7.37 -7.62 -20.17
N ARG A 148 -6.24 -7.85 -19.48
CA ARG A 148 -6.24 -8.13 -18.05
C ARG A 148 -5.71 -6.92 -17.30
N PHE A 149 -6.41 -6.52 -16.25
CA PHE A 149 -6.02 -5.41 -15.41
C PHE A 149 -5.48 -5.94 -14.09
N VAL A 150 -4.22 -5.65 -13.83
CA VAL A 150 -3.60 -5.81 -12.51
C VAL A 150 -3.76 -4.50 -11.76
N VAL A 151 -4.27 -4.59 -10.54
CA VAL A 151 -4.46 -3.45 -9.65
C VAL A 151 -3.47 -3.53 -8.50
N ILE A 152 -2.77 -2.43 -8.26
CA ILE A 152 -1.86 -2.24 -7.13
C ILE A 152 -2.37 -1.08 -6.29
N THR A 153 -2.48 -1.27 -4.98
CA THR A 153 -2.87 -0.18 -4.05
C THR A 153 -1.66 0.31 -3.27
N ASN A 154 -1.68 1.56 -2.83
CA ASN A 154 -0.79 2.14 -1.81
C ASN A 154 0.73 1.87 -2.00
N ALA A 155 1.21 1.71 -3.24
CA ALA A 155 2.62 1.45 -3.56
C ALA A 155 3.10 2.32 -4.74
N GLU A 156 2.78 3.62 -4.67
CA GLU A 156 3.08 4.61 -5.70
C GLU A 156 4.53 4.58 -6.17
N ASP A 157 5.47 4.64 -5.23
CA ASP A 157 6.90 4.70 -5.55
C ASP A 157 7.37 3.45 -6.30
N ALA A 158 6.92 2.26 -5.88
CA ALA A 158 7.27 1.00 -6.53
C ALA A 158 6.69 0.91 -7.95
N VAL A 159 5.44 1.32 -8.13
CA VAL A 159 4.77 1.30 -9.46
C VAL A 159 5.39 2.36 -10.38
N THR A 160 5.69 3.54 -9.86
CA THR A 160 6.31 4.64 -10.62
C THR A 160 7.73 4.26 -11.05
N ALA A 161 8.51 3.65 -10.16
CA ALA A 161 9.83 3.14 -10.50
C ALA A 161 9.77 2.06 -11.60
N LEU A 162 8.76 1.18 -11.55
CA LEU A 162 8.56 0.15 -12.56
C LEU A 162 8.13 0.72 -13.91
N THR A 163 7.17 1.64 -13.91
CA THR A 163 6.48 2.13 -15.12
C THR A 163 7.03 3.44 -15.68
N GLY A 164 7.99 4.08 -14.99
CA GLY A 164 8.53 5.40 -15.32
C GLY A 164 9.18 5.50 -16.70
N ASP A 165 9.67 4.38 -17.24
CA ASP A 165 9.98 4.24 -18.67
C ASP A 165 9.12 3.13 -19.29
N PRO A 166 8.02 3.48 -19.99
CA PRO A 166 7.13 2.49 -20.57
C PRO A 166 7.81 1.64 -21.65
N ASN A 167 8.90 2.11 -22.29
CA ASN A 167 9.60 1.35 -23.32
C ASN A 167 10.35 0.13 -22.75
N THR A 168 10.66 0.16 -21.45
CA THR A 168 11.31 -0.96 -20.78
C THR A 168 10.40 -2.20 -20.74
N TRP A 169 9.11 -1.99 -20.49
CA TRP A 169 8.15 -3.08 -20.25
C TRP A 169 7.12 -3.31 -21.35
N THR A 170 6.87 -2.36 -22.26
CA THR A 170 5.85 -2.53 -23.31
C THR A 170 6.13 -3.79 -24.14
N GLY A 171 5.14 -4.67 -24.23
CA GLY A 171 5.23 -5.97 -24.91
C GLY A 171 6.01 -7.05 -24.16
N LYS A 172 6.49 -6.79 -22.93
CA LYS A 172 7.17 -7.78 -22.08
C LYS A 172 6.16 -8.61 -21.28
N ASP A 173 6.61 -9.79 -20.87
CA ASP A 173 5.81 -10.75 -20.10
C ASP A 173 5.31 -10.18 -18.77
N LYS A 174 4.06 -10.51 -18.43
CA LYS A 174 3.40 -10.09 -17.18
C LYS A 174 4.15 -10.56 -15.94
N ALA A 175 4.54 -11.82 -15.86
CA ALA A 175 5.19 -12.37 -14.67
C ALA A 175 6.57 -11.73 -14.44
N ASP A 176 7.34 -11.57 -15.52
CA ASP A 176 8.66 -10.92 -15.45
C ASP A 176 8.55 -9.47 -14.95
N MET A 177 7.57 -8.71 -15.47
CA MET A 177 7.34 -7.34 -15.04
C MET A 177 6.92 -7.27 -13.56
N LEU A 178 5.91 -8.05 -13.16
CA LEU A 178 5.36 -7.98 -11.80
C LEU A 178 6.34 -8.48 -10.74
N ALA A 179 7.28 -9.37 -11.09
CA ALA A 179 8.37 -9.78 -10.20
C ALA A 179 9.29 -8.61 -9.78
N ASN A 180 9.23 -7.46 -10.45
CA ASN A 180 10.00 -6.28 -10.07
C ASN A 180 9.26 -5.35 -9.10
N LEU A 181 7.98 -5.62 -8.79
CA LEU A 181 7.23 -4.85 -7.79
C LEU A 181 7.58 -5.29 -6.37
N LYS A 182 8.42 -4.48 -5.72
CA LYS A 182 8.88 -4.70 -4.34
C LYS A 182 8.67 -3.42 -3.54
N VAL A 183 8.35 -3.58 -2.25
CA VAL A 183 8.36 -2.50 -1.27
C VAL A 183 9.36 -2.87 -0.18
N SER A 184 10.11 -1.87 0.27
CA SER A 184 11.07 -2.00 1.38
C SER A 184 10.66 -1.04 2.50
N LEU A 185 11.04 -1.37 3.73
CA LEU A 185 11.03 -0.38 4.81
C LEU A 185 11.99 0.76 4.48
N GLU A 186 11.66 1.95 4.96
CA GLU A 186 12.58 3.06 4.93
C GLU A 186 13.85 2.73 5.74
N THR A 187 14.99 3.32 5.35
CA THR A 187 16.29 3.01 5.99
C THR A 187 16.33 3.28 7.50
N SER A 188 15.46 4.15 8.01
CA SER A 188 15.32 4.48 9.43
C SER A 188 14.28 3.63 10.16
N GLU A 189 13.52 2.80 9.46
CA GLU A 189 12.43 1.99 10.01
C GLU A 189 12.86 0.53 10.17
N ASP A 190 12.56 -0.07 11.33
CA ASP A 190 12.80 -1.49 11.61
C ASP A 190 11.55 -2.35 11.41
N ARG A 191 10.38 -1.74 11.26
CA ARG A 191 9.07 -2.38 11.16
C ARG A 191 8.08 -1.57 10.33
N TRP A 192 6.99 -2.21 9.92
CA TRP A 192 5.89 -1.50 9.27
C TRP A 192 5.25 -0.48 10.22
N LYS A 193 5.11 0.77 9.77
CA LYS A 193 4.61 1.88 10.59
C LYS A 193 3.12 1.74 10.90
N VAL A 194 2.83 1.44 12.17
CA VAL A 194 1.48 1.36 12.72
C VAL A 194 1.47 1.98 14.11
N ILE A 195 1.29 3.30 14.19
CA ILE A 195 1.36 4.04 15.47
C ILE A 195 -0.05 4.34 16.00
N SER A 196 -0.95 4.75 15.11
CA SER A 196 -2.37 5.00 15.43
C SER A 196 -3.23 4.96 14.17
N ALA A 197 -4.55 5.01 14.34
CA ALA A 197 -5.50 5.13 13.23
C ALA A 197 -5.26 6.34 12.31
N SER A 198 -4.58 7.38 12.77
CA SER A 198 -4.23 8.57 11.96
C SER A 198 -2.75 8.65 11.58
N ASN A 199 -1.93 7.69 12.01
CA ASN A 199 -0.50 7.65 11.76
C ASN A 199 -0.05 6.20 11.53
N TYR A 200 -0.22 5.76 10.29
CA TYR A 200 0.14 4.44 9.81
C TYR A 200 0.54 4.53 8.34
N THR A 201 1.16 3.46 7.82
CA THR A 201 1.36 3.29 6.37
C THR A 201 0.29 2.34 5.85
N ALA A 202 -0.54 2.83 4.90
CA ALA A 202 -1.58 2.02 4.28
C ALA A 202 -0.98 0.83 3.52
N PHE A 203 -1.64 -0.32 3.55
CA PHE A 203 -1.04 -1.55 3.03
C PHE A 203 -1.09 -1.62 1.51
N PRO A 204 0.03 -1.95 0.86
CA PRO A 204 -0.02 -2.36 -0.52
C PRO A 204 -0.80 -3.67 -0.67
N MET A 205 -1.64 -3.68 -1.69
CA MET A 205 -2.43 -4.84 -2.07
C MET A 205 -2.33 -5.05 -3.58
N TRP A 206 -2.49 -6.30 -4.00
CA TRP A 206 -2.52 -6.70 -5.40
C TRP A 206 -3.75 -7.53 -5.71
N GLY A 207 -4.30 -7.36 -6.92
CA GLY A 207 -5.32 -8.24 -7.48
C GLY A 207 -5.37 -8.11 -8.99
N GLU A 208 -6.08 -9.02 -9.66
CA GLU A 208 -6.28 -8.94 -11.10
C GLU A 208 -7.73 -9.25 -11.54
N SER A 209 -8.14 -8.60 -12.64
CA SER A 209 -9.41 -8.88 -13.31
C SER A 209 -9.36 -10.22 -14.05
N GLY A 210 -10.52 -10.69 -14.53
CA GLY A 210 -10.54 -11.62 -15.66
C GLY A 210 -10.01 -10.95 -16.93
N ALA A 211 -9.75 -11.75 -17.98
CA ALA A 211 -9.48 -11.21 -19.31
C ALA A 211 -10.81 -10.71 -19.92
N GLU A 212 -10.87 -9.43 -20.26
CA GLU A 212 -12.10 -8.78 -20.73
C GLU A 212 -11.83 -7.82 -21.90
N LYS A 213 -12.70 -7.83 -22.90
CA LYS A 213 -12.67 -6.86 -24.00
C LYS A 213 -13.36 -5.56 -23.61
N ILE A 214 -12.63 -4.46 -23.64
CA ILE A 214 -13.19 -3.13 -23.41
C ILE A 214 -13.75 -2.58 -24.72
N THR A 215 -15.00 -2.14 -24.67
CA THR A 215 -15.74 -1.53 -25.79
C THR A 215 -16.26 -0.15 -25.38
N GLY A 216 -16.75 0.62 -26.34
CA GLY A 216 -17.39 1.91 -26.05
C GLY A 216 -18.63 1.83 -25.15
N SER A 217 -19.19 0.63 -24.95
CA SER A 217 -20.32 0.37 -24.04
C SER A 217 -19.91 -0.17 -22.67
N THR A 218 -18.63 -0.47 -22.43
CA THR A 218 -18.17 -1.02 -21.16
C THR A 218 -18.23 0.07 -20.08
N ASN A 219 -19.05 -0.13 -19.05
CA ASN A 219 -19.20 0.81 -17.92
C ASN A 219 -18.54 0.31 -16.64
N SER A 220 -18.39 -1.00 -16.50
CA SER A 220 -17.77 -1.68 -15.37
C SER A 220 -17.13 -2.97 -15.84
N LEU A 221 -16.17 -3.49 -15.07
CA LEU A 221 -15.72 -4.86 -15.24
C LEU A 221 -16.82 -5.86 -14.87
N SER A 222 -16.71 -7.09 -15.36
CA SER A 222 -17.73 -8.12 -15.14
C SER A 222 -17.80 -8.59 -13.68
N MET A 223 -16.68 -8.54 -12.97
CA MET A 223 -16.56 -9.01 -11.59
C MET A 223 -15.68 -8.06 -10.77
N ALA A 224 -15.89 -8.08 -9.44
CA ALA A 224 -14.98 -7.41 -8.52
C ALA A 224 -13.57 -8.02 -8.64
N ILE A 225 -12.55 -7.18 -8.45
CA ILE A 225 -11.15 -7.58 -8.38
C ILE A 225 -10.83 -7.97 -6.94
N PRO A 226 -10.62 -9.26 -6.63
CA PRO A 226 -10.18 -9.67 -5.30
C PRO A 226 -8.75 -9.23 -5.07
N MET A 227 -8.47 -8.77 -3.85
CA MET A 227 -7.16 -8.26 -3.48
C MET A 227 -6.49 -9.15 -2.44
N LEU A 228 -5.17 -9.20 -2.46
CA LEU A 228 -4.28 -9.77 -1.45
C LEU A 228 -3.43 -8.66 -0.85
N ARG A 229 -3.29 -8.65 0.48
CA ARG A 229 -2.30 -7.79 1.15
C ARG A 229 -0.92 -8.40 0.99
N MET A 230 0.09 -7.56 0.75
CA MET A 230 1.49 -8.01 0.77
C MET A 230 2.03 -8.25 2.19
N ILE A 231 1.30 -7.78 3.21
CA ILE A 231 1.71 -7.77 4.62
C ILE A 231 0.88 -8.78 5.42
N ALA A 232 1.55 -9.54 6.30
CA ALA A 232 0.92 -10.43 7.25
C ALA A 232 0.67 -9.74 8.60
N LYS A 233 -0.43 -10.10 9.27
CA LYS A 233 -0.79 -9.64 10.63
C LYS A 233 -0.45 -10.72 11.65
N ILE A 234 0.21 -10.34 12.74
CA ILE A 234 0.43 -11.20 13.90
C ILE A 234 -0.27 -10.59 15.11
N ASN A 235 -1.22 -11.31 15.68
CA ASN A 235 -1.83 -10.94 16.97
C ASN A 235 -1.28 -11.85 18.06
N VAL A 236 -0.88 -11.26 19.18
CA VAL A 236 -0.41 -11.98 20.37
C VAL A 236 -1.35 -11.68 21.51
N GLN A 237 -1.84 -12.70 22.20
CA GLN A 237 -2.69 -12.52 23.38
C GLN A 237 -2.46 -13.64 24.39
N LEU A 238 -2.63 -13.31 25.67
CA LEU A 238 -2.83 -14.34 26.68
C LEU A 238 -4.17 -15.04 26.41
N ASP A 239 -4.21 -16.35 26.62
CA ASP A 239 -5.42 -17.13 26.44
C ASP A 239 -6.46 -16.79 27.53
N GLU A 240 -7.49 -16.05 27.13
CA GLU A 240 -8.57 -15.61 28.00
C GLU A 240 -9.44 -16.78 28.52
N THR A 241 -9.36 -17.96 27.88
CA THR A 241 -10.08 -19.15 28.33
C THR A 241 -9.45 -19.80 29.56
N VAL A 242 -8.20 -19.46 29.88
CA VAL A 242 -7.48 -19.98 31.05
C VAL A 242 -7.79 -19.10 32.28
N SER A 243 -8.59 -19.63 33.21
CA SER A 243 -9.04 -18.92 34.40
C SER A 243 -7.89 -18.31 35.20
N GLY A 244 -7.94 -16.99 35.40
CA GLY A 244 -6.98 -16.23 36.21
C GLY A 244 -5.64 -15.93 35.53
N LEU A 245 -5.42 -16.32 34.26
CA LEU A 245 -4.18 -16.04 33.54
C LEU A 245 -3.93 -14.52 33.39
N THR A 246 -4.93 -13.79 32.90
CA THR A 246 -4.89 -12.33 32.65
C THR A 246 -4.78 -11.49 33.92
N ASN A 247 -5.12 -12.06 35.09
CA ASN A 247 -4.95 -11.40 36.40
C ASN A 247 -3.56 -11.64 37.01
N LYS A 248 -2.81 -12.63 36.52
CA LYS A 248 -1.51 -13.06 37.07
C LYS A 248 -0.34 -12.69 36.18
N PHE A 249 -0.55 -12.66 34.87
CA PHE A 249 0.48 -12.36 33.89
C PHE A 249 0.19 -11.06 33.17
N LYS A 250 1.28 -10.35 32.88
CA LYS A 250 1.31 -9.18 32.02
C LYS A 250 2.37 -9.38 30.96
N MET A 251 2.03 -9.07 29.72
CA MET A 251 2.92 -9.02 28.58
C MET A 251 3.76 -7.76 28.69
N LYS A 252 5.08 -7.93 28.82
CA LYS A 252 6.01 -6.80 28.95
C LYS A 252 6.62 -6.41 27.61
N SER A 253 6.95 -7.41 26.80
CA SER A 253 7.49 -7.25 25.45
C SER A 253 7.17 -8.44 24.56
N VAL A 254 7.04 -8.18 23.27
CA VAL A 254 6.98 -9.17 22.21
C VAL A 254 8.19 -8.93 21.31
N HIS A 255 8.95 -9.98 21.04
CA HIS A 255 10.12 -9.93 20.16
C HIS A 255 9.81 -10.72 18.90
N LEU A 256 9.83 -10.06 17.75
CA LEU A 256 9.65 -10.70 16.46
C LEU A 256 11.02 -10.95 15.81
N TYR A 257 11.28 -12.21 15.46
CA TYR A 257 12.53 -12.65 14.83
C TYR A 257 12.31 -13.02 13.37
N ASN A 258 13.41 -13.08 12.60
CA ASN A 258 13.44 -13.53 11.21
C ASN A 258 12.51 -12.76 10.27
N THR A 259 12.44 -11.44 10.44
CA THR A 259 11.66 -10.56 9.57
C THR A 259 12.48 -10.13 8.35
N ASN A 260 11.83 -9.94 7.22
CA ASN A 260 12.43 -9.30 6.06
C ASN A 260 12.28 -7.77 6.14
N THR A 261 13.20 -7.04 5.54
CA THR A 261 13.10 -5.57 5.35
C THR A 261 12.42 -5.18 4.04
N SER A 262 12.12 -6.16 3.18
CA SER A 262 11.41 -5.96 1.91
C SER A 262 10.52 -7.15 1.56
N GLY A 263 9.55 -6.93 0.69
CA GLY A 263 8.62 -7.95 0.22
C GLY A 263 8.11 -7.67 -1.19
N HIS A 264 7.61 -8.71 -1.85
CA HIS A 264 6.92 -8.58 -3.13
C HIS A 264 5.51 -8.02 -2.93
N VAL A 265 5.12 -7.02 -3.72
CA VAL A 265 3.73 -6.53 -3.73
C VAL A 265 2.82 -7.53 -4.42
N VAL A 266 3.34 -8.14 -5.49
CA VAL A 266 2.68 -9.19 -6.27
C VAL A 266 3.38 -10.51 -5.98
N PRO A 267 2.71 -11.51 -5.41
CA PRO A 267 3.29 -12.84 -5.27
C PRO A 267 3.70 -13.39 -6.64
N SER A 268 4.63 -14.35 -6.66
CA SER A 268 4.90 -15.11 -7.89
C SER A 268 3.59 -15.65 -8.46
N ILE A 269 3.28 -15.29 -9.71
CA ILE A 269 2.00 -15.63 -10.35
C ILE A 269 1.78 -17.16 -10.36
N ALA A 270 2.85 -17.94 -10.46
CA ALA A 270 2.79 -19.40 -10.41
C ALA A 270 2.29 -19.95 -9.06
N ALA A 271 2.49 -19.21 -7.97
CA ALA A 271 2.07 -19.57 -6.62
C ALA A 271 0.67 -19.06 -6.25
N VAL A 272 0.10 -18.14 -7.05
CA VAL A 272 -1.25 -17.61 -6.83
C VAL A 272 -2.30 -18.61 -7.32
N LYS A 273 -3.32 -18.80 -6.52
CA LYS A 273 -4.55 -19.53 -6.87
C LYS A 273 -5.76 -18.65 -6.70
N GLU A 274 -6.78 -18.95 -7.50
CA GLU A 274 -8.07 -18.29 -7.45
C GLU A 274 -9.17 -19.33 -7.18
N GLU A 275 -9.97 -19.08 -6.15
CA GLU A 275 -11.19 -19.84 -5.85
C GLU A 275 -12.41 -18.97 -6.18
N ILE A 276 -13.31 -19.49 -7.02
CA ILE A 276 -14.60 -18.87 -7.30
C ILE A 276 -15.66 -19.58 -6.44
N ARG A 277 -16.18 -18.91 -5.41
CA ARG A 277 -17.19 -19.51 -4.51
C ARG A 277 -18.62 -19.34 -5.01
N ASN A 278 -18.88 -18.29 -5.79
CA ASN A 278 -20.15 -18.06 -6.47
C ASN A 278 -19.95 -17.07 -7.63
N THR A 279 -21.02 -16.77 -8.37
CA THR A 279 -21.04 -15.89 -9.55
C THR A 279 -20.56 -14.46 -9.30
N SER A 280 -20.28 -14.07 -8.06
CA SER A 280 -19.92 -12.69 -7.71
C SER A 280 -18.73 -12.59 -6.75
N GLN A 281 -18.13 -13.71 -6.33
CA GLN A 281 -17.07 -13.72 -5.34
C GLN A 281 -15.90 -14.60 -5.78
N ARG A 282 -14.77 -13.92 -5.96
CA ARG A 282 -13.46 -14.50 -6.27
C ARG A 282 -12.57 -14.32 -5.04
N TYR A 283 -11.73 -15.30 -4.76
CA TYR A 283 -10.78 -15.26 -3.65
C TYR A 283 -9.41 -15.65 -4.16
N LEU A 284 -8.41 -14.86 -3.81
CA LEU A 284 -7.02 -15.17 -4.09
C LEU A 284 -6.37 -15.77 -2.85
N PHE A 285 -5.45 -16.71 -3.05
CA PHE A 285 -4.55 -17.22 -2.02
C PHE A 285 -3.22 -17.62 -2.65
N VAL A 286 -2.20 -17.75 -1.81
CA VAL A 286 -0.82 -18.09 -2.22
C VAL A 286 -0.45 -19.41 -1.56
N GLU A 287 -0.01 -20.39 -2.34
CA GLU A 287 0.30 -21.75 -1.83
C GLU A 287 1.74 -21.90 -1.36
N GLU A 288 2.67 -21.11 -1.91
CA GLU A 288 4.10 -21.22 -1.65
C GLU A 288 4.73 -19.85 -1.37
N PRO A 289 5.74 -19.75 -0.50
CA PRO A 289 6.36 -18.47 -0.17
C PRO A 289 6.96 -17.74 -1.38
N THR A 290 6.70 -16.45 -1.49
CA THR A 290 7.13 -15.58 -2.59
C THR A 290 8.04 -14.46 -2.10
N VAL A 291 9.10 -14.82 -1.39
CA VAL A 291 10.06 -13.86 -0.81
C VAL A 291 11.03 -13.35 -1.89
N PRO A 292 11.33 -12.04 -1.97
CA PRO A 292 12.35 -11.52 -2.88
C PRO A 292 13.71 -12.20 -2.68
N SER A 293 14.39 -12.53 -3.78
CA SER A 293 15.71 -13.19 -3.72
C SER A 293 16.80 -12.35 -3.05
N ASP A 294 16.61 -11.04 -3.04
CA ASP A 294 17.46 -10.01 -2.44
C ASP A 294 16.92 -9.51 -1.09
N ALA A 295 15.87 -10.13 -0.55
CA ALA A 295 15.35 -9.79 0.77
C ALA A 295 16.41 -10.03 1.84
N VAL A 296 16.56 -9.06 2.74
CA VAL A 296 17.50 -9.13 3.85
C VAL A 296 16.73 -9.45 5.13
N LEU A 297 17.12 -10.54 5.79
CA LEU A 297 16.61 -10.87 7.12
C LEU A 297 17.22 -9.93 8.17
N SER A 298 16.37 -9.38 9.04
CA SER A 298 16.81 -8.70 10.24
C SER A 298 17.58 -9.67 11.13
N LYS A 299 18.76 -9.23 11.60
CA LYS A 299 19.60 -10.01 12.51
C LYS A 299 19.14 -9.92 13.96
N GLU A 300 18.62 -8.77 14.34
CA GLU A 300 18.14 -8.50 15.70
C GLU A 300 16.62 -8.60 15.76
N PRO A 301 16.05 -9.01 16.90
CA PRO A 301 14.61 -9.01 17.08
C PRO A 301 14.07 -7.59 17.06
N ILE A 302 12.91 -7.44 16.42
CA ILE A 302 12.09 -6.25 16.54
C ILE A 302 11.35 -6.36 17.89
N GLU A 303 11.71 -5.51 18.85
CA GLU A 303 11.06 -5.45 20.14
C GLU A 303 9.82 -4.54 20.08
N TYR A 304 8.68 -5.05 20.54
CA TYR A 304 7.44 -4.30 20.74
C TYR A 304 7.18 -4.17 22.25
N THR A 305 7.19 -2.93 22.74
CA THR A 305 7.05 -2.57 24.17
C THR A 305 5.86 -1.67 24.47
N ASP A 306 5.21 -1.10 23.45
CA ASP A 306 4.11 -0.15 23.59
C ASP A 306 2.76 -0.86 23.89
N PHE A 307 2.69 -1.60 25.02
CA PHE A 307 1.45 -2.15 25.56
C PHE A 307 0.68 -1.06 26.33
N THR A 308 -0.09 -0.24 25.60
CA THR A 308 -1.08 0.73 26.12
C THR A 308 -0.65 1.86 27.09
N ALA A 309 -1.45 2.94 27.04
CA ALA A 309 -1.43 4.10 27.93
C ALA A 309 -1.82 3.74 29.39
N PRO A 310 -1.49 4.60 30.38
CA PRO A 310 -1.62 4.28 31.81
C PRO A 310 -3.02 3.77 32.22
N GLY A 311 -3.08 2.60 32.86
CA GLY A 311 -4.30 2.09 33.53
C GLY A 311 -4.99 0.86 32.90
N THR A 312 -4.45 0.27 31.83
CA THR A 312 -5.02 -0.94 31.19
C THR A 312 -4.13 -2.18 31.44
N PRO A 313 -4.66 -3.40 31.60
CA PRO A 313 -3.84 -4.61 31.77
C PRO A 313 -3.10 -4.99 30.48
N ASP A 314 -1.79 -5.23 30.54
CA ASP A 314 -0.98 -5.61 29.37
C ASP A 314 -1.19 -7.10 29.03
N VAL A 315 -2.28 -7.48 28.38
CA VAL A 315 -2.61 -8.92 28.14
C VAL A 315 -2.73 -9.30 26.68
N ALA A 316 -2.74 -8.32 25.77
CA ALA A 316 -2.79 -8.54 24.34
C ALA A 316 -2.07 -7.44 23.54
N MET A 317 -1.58 -7.83 22.37
CA MET A 317 -1.05 -6.99 21.30
C MET A 317 -1.74 -7.38 20.01
N LYS A 318 -2.78 -6.62 19.67
CA LYS A 318 -3.59 -6.80 18.46
C LYS A 318 -3.40 -5.61 17.53
N GLY A 319 -3.32 -5.87 16.22
CA GLY A 319 -3.23 -4.82 15.21
C GLY A 319 -1.99 -3.93 15.35
N ALA A 320 -0.86 -4.50 15.78
CA ALA A 320 0.41 -3.78 15.97
C ALA A 320 1.61 -4.43 15.26
N ILE A 321 1.56 -5.75 15.06
CA ILE A 321 2.65 -6.48 14.42
C ILE A 321 2.23 -6.82 12.99
N TYR A 322 2.92 -6.17 12.06
CA TYR A 322 2.75 -6.33 10.63
C TYR A 322 4.13 -6.51 10.00
N THR A 323 4.26 -7.53 9.15
CA THR A 323 5.56 -7.90 8.59
C THR A 323 5.42 -8.44 7.17
N PHE A 324 6.48 -8.31 6.38
CA PHE A 324 6.56 -8.95 5.07
C PHE A 324 6.56 -10.47 5.21
N GLU A 325 6.19 -11.14 4.13
CA GLU A 325 6.29 -12.59 4.03
C GLU A 325 7.71 -13.08 4.34
N THR A 326 7.81 -14.16 5.11
CA THR A 326 9.07 -14.83 5.43
C THR A 326 8.93 -16.32 5.19
N LYS A 327 9.99 -16.95 4.69
CA LYS A 327 9.99 -18.40 4.48
C LYS A 327 10.19 -19.10 5.82
N ALA A 328 9.30 -20.02 6.16
CA ALA A 328 9.46 -20.87 7.33
C ALA A 328 10.77 -21.69 7.23
N PRO A 329 11.51 -21.89 8.33
CA PRO A 329 12.70 -22.73 8.32
C PRO A 329 12.33 -24.16 7.92
N SER A 330 13.22 -24.82 7.18
CA SER A 330 12.99 -26.22 6.82
C SER A 330 13.00 -27.11 8.07
N ASN A 331 12.41 -28.31 7.98
CA ASN A 331 12.49 -29.26 9.08
C ASN A 331 13.94 -29.60 9.46
N GLU A 332 14.86 -29.61 8.49
CA GLU A 332 16.29 -29.81 8.76
C GLU A 332 16.91 -28.64 9.54
N ASP A 333 16.54 -27.40 9.22
CA ASP A 333 17.02 -26.21 9.94
C ASP A 333 16.50 -26.20 11.39
N ARG A 334 15.24 -26.60 11.58
CA ARG A 334 14.64 -26.73 12.92
C ARG A 334 15.35 -27.77 13.79
N MET A 335 15.78 -28.89 13.18
CA MET A 335 16.51 -29.95 13.91
C MET A 335 17.94 -29.54 14.27
N LYS A 336 18.61 -28.71 13.46
CA LYS A 336 19.95 -28.17 13.79
C LYS A 336 19.90 -27.18 14.96
N GLN A 337 18.80 -26.43 15.11
CA GLN A 337 18.62 -25.49 16.22
C GLN A 337 18.38 -26.17 17.58
N LEU A 338 17.88 -27.42 17.59
CA LEU A 338 17.67 -28.22 18.80
C LEU A 338 18.94 -28.96 19.27
N ALA A 339 20.03 -28.87 18.51
CA ALA A 339 21.31 -29.53 18.80
C ALA A 339 22.35 -28.62 19.48
N LEU A 340 21.94 -27.41 19.91
CA LEU A 340 22.72 -26.43 20.67
C LEU A 340 22.10 -26.22 22.06
#